data_AF-A0A438WHN9-F1
#
_entry.id   AF-A0A438WHN9-F1
#
_cell.length_a   1.000
_cell.length_b   1.000
_cell.length_c   1.000
_cell.angle_alpha   90.00
_cell.angle_beta   90.00
_cell.angle_gamma   90.00
#
_symmetry.space_group_name_H-M   'P 1'
#
loop_
_entity.id
_entity.type
_entity.pdbx_description
1 polymer ?
#
loop_
_entity_poly.entity_id
_entity_poly.type
_entity_poly.pdbx_seq_one_letter_code
_entity_poly.pdbx_strand_id
1 'polypeptide(L)'
;LDSSKTRFGAYLGTGGYTQMPGASYVNFNAGAMGVCMNEGRISSSVVVGAGTDIGGGASVLGVLSGGNNNPISIGKNCLLGANSVTGISLGDGCIVDAGVAILAGSVIEIEENEFKKLLEVNSALEKHANNLYKGKELSGKNGVHFRSNSQNGKLI
;
A
#
# COMPACT_ATOMS: atom_id res chain seq x y z
N LEU A 1 -23.32 -0.29 -5.69
CA LEU A 1 -22.29 -1.34 -5.67
C LEU A 1 -22.51 -2.24 -6.87
N ASP A 2 -21.50 -2.45 -7.71
CA ASP A 2 -21.51 -3.57 -8.66
C ASP A 2 -21.16 -4.83 -7.86
N SER A 3 -22.16 -5.67 -7.59
CA SER A 3 -22.02 -6.84 -6.70
C SER A 3 -21.01 -7.87 -7.24
N SER A 4 -20.72 -7.87 -8.54
CA SER A 4 -19.72 -8.77 -9.14
C SER A 4 -18.29 -8.48 -8.65
N LYS A 5 -18.05 -7.27 -8.13
CA LYS A 5 -16.74 -6.81 -7.64
C LYS A 5 -16.47 -7.17 -6.19
N THR A 6 -17.41 -7.80 -5.49
CA THR A 6 -17.28 -8.10 -4.06
C THR A 6 -17.68 -9.52 -3.79
N ARG A 7 -16.71 -10.33 -3.34
CA ARG A 7 -16.98 -11.72 -2.97
C ARG A 7 -17.71 -11.81 -1.63
N PHE A 8 -18.53 -12.84 -1.50
CA PHE A 8 -19.07 -13.25 -0.20
C PHE A 8 -17.90 -13.53 0.76
N GLY A 9 -17.97 -12.94 1.96
CA GLY A 9 -16.88 -12.97 2.95
C GLY A 9 -15.93 -11.77 2.90
N ALA A 10 -16.14 -10.78 2.03
CA ALA A 10 -15.48 -9.47 2.10
C ALA A 10 -16.05 -8.63 3.27
N TYR A 11 -15.20 -7.81 3.89
CA TYR A 11 -15.62 -6.85 4.92
C TYR A 11 -15.60 -5.42 4.35
N LEU A 12 -16.78 -4.82 4.20
CA LEU A 12 -16.91 -3.45 3.73
C LEU A 12 -17.13 -2.56 4.95
N GLY A 13 -16.14 -1.71 5.25
CA GLY A 13 -16.09 -0.93 6.49
C GLY A 13 -17.34 -0.08 6.75
N THR A 14 -17.51 0.33 8.01
CA THR A 14 -18.63 1.17 8.45
C THR A 14 -18.32 2.66 8.29
N GLY A 15 -19.35 3.49 8.24
CA GLY A 15 -19.22 4.96 8.36
C GLY A 15 -18.83 5.72 7.09
N GLY A 16 -18.68 5.06 5.93
CA GLY A 16 -18.40 5.74 4.66
C GLY A 16 -17.56 4.97 3.63
N TYR A 17 -17.56 3.63 3.67
CA TYR A 17 -16.91 2.84 2.62
C TYR A 17 -17.61 3.05 1.26
N THR A 18 -16.83 3.39 0.23
CA THR A 18 -17.31 3.57 -1.15
C THR A 18 -16.48 2.70 -2.08
N GLN A 19 -17.15 1.90 -2.91
CA GLN A 19 -16.50 1.08 -3.93
C GLN A 19 -16.96 1.48 -5.32
N MET A 20 -16.00 1.88 -6.16
CA MET A 20 -16.26 2.34 -7.52
C MET A 20 -16.20 1.19 -8.53
N PRO A 21 -17.14 1.09 -9.48
CA PRO A 21 -17.33 -0.12 -10.29
C PRO A 21 -16.26 -0.35 -11.37
N GLY A 22 -15.44 0.67 -11.69
CA GLY A 22 -14.51 0.63 -12.82
C GLY A 22 -13.52 -0.55 -12.77
N ALA A 23 -12.58 -0.50 -11.82
CA ALA A 23 -11.52 -1.49 -11.68
C ALA A 23 -11.40 -2.08 -10.27
N SER A 24 -12.40 -1.81 -9.41
CA SER A 24 -12.33 -2.27 -8.03
C SER A 24 -12.60 -3.77 -7.88
N TYR A 25 -12.07 -4.35 -6.81
CA TYR A 25 -12.37 -5.71 -6.40
C TYR A 25 -12.11 -5.88 -4.90
N VAL A 26 -12.94 -6.64 -4.20
CA VAL A 26 -12.66 -7.09 -2.82
C VAL A 26 -12.90 -8.58 -2.72
N ASN A 27 -11.85 -9.31 -2.34
CA ASN A 27 -11.91 -10.75 -2.17
C ASN A 27 -12.49 -11.16 -0.80
N PHE A 28 -12.72 -12.46 -0.58
CA PHE A 28 -13.11 -12.97 0.74
C PHE A 28 -11.96 -12.80 1.75
N ASN A 29 -12.32 -12.68 3.02
CA ASN A 29 -11.38 -12.44 4.13
C ASN A 29 -10.47 -11.23 3.87
N ALA A 30 -11.02 -10.18 3.27
CA ALA A 30 -10.32 -8.95 2.97
C ALA A 30 -11.28 -7.77 3.06
N GLY A 31 -10.75 -6.57 3.24
CA GLY A 31 -11.61 -5.41 3.39
C GLY A 31 -10.96 -4.20 4.03
N ALA A 32 -11.80 -3.21 4.30
CA ALA A 32 -11.42 -1.96 4.94
C ALA A 32 -12.07 -1.83 6.32
N MET A 33 -11.30 -1.40 7.32
CA MET A 33 -11.71 -1.26 8.72
C MET A 33 -12.28 0.15 9.02
N GLY A 34 -13.16 0.65 8.15
CA GLY A 34 -13.82 1.95 8.31
C GLY A 34 -14.07 2.65 6.97
N VAL A 35 -14.08 3.99 7.00
CA VAL A 35 -14.18 4.84 5.80
C VAL A 35 -13.03 4.53 4.85
N CYS A 36 -13.33 4.37 3.57
CA CYS A 36 -12.34 4.07 2.53
C CYS A 36 -12.97 4.35 1.17
N MET A 37 -12.21 5.01 0.30
CA MET A 37 -12.51 5.06 -1.13
C MET A 37 -11.77 3.91 -1.80
N ASN A 38 -12.50 3.01 -2.47
CA ASN A 38 -11.93 1.86 -3.14
C ASN A 38 -12.28 1.83 -4.64
N GLU A 39 -11.30 2.17 -5.45
CA GLU A 39 -11.34 2.12 -6.91
C GLU A 39 -10.38 1.05 -7.47
N GLY A 40 -9.72 0.28 -6.59
CA GLY A 40 -8.71 -0.73 -6.91
C GLY A 40 -9.01 -2.12 -6.33
N ARG A 41 -8.00 -3.00 -6.37
CA ARG A 41 -8.15 -4.42 -6.06
C ARG A 41 -7.55 -4.76 -4.70
N ILE A 42 -8.39 -5.26 -3.80
CA ILE A 42 -8.02 -5.76 -2.47
C ILE A 42 -8.02 -7.30 -2.52
N SER A 43 -6.83 -7.89 -2.48
CA SER A 43 -6.64 -9.36 -2.51
C SER A 43 -7.04 -10.01 -1.17
N SER A 44 -7.25 -11.34 -1.17
CA SER A 44 -7.59 -12.07 0.07
C SER A 44 -6.53 -11.89 1.17
N SER A 45 -7.00 -11.84 2.42
CA SER A 45 -6.22 -11.60 3.64
C SER A 45 -5.73 -10.17 3.83
N VAL A 46 -6.01 -9.26 2.89
CA VAL A 46 -5.62 -7.85 3.01
C VAL A 46 -6.58 -7.11 3.94
N VAL A 47 -6.00 -6.38 4.88
CA VAL A 47 -6.72 -5.45 5.74
C VAL A 47 -6.29 -4.03 5.42
N VAL A 48 -7.25 -3.13 5.22
CA VAL A 48 -7.01 -1.71 4.93
C VAL A 48 -7.53 -0.85 6.08
N GLY A 49 -6.72 0.07 6.57
CA GLY A 49 -7.10 1.00 7.64
C GLY A 49 -8.09 2.06 7.19
N ALA A 50 -8.79 2.66 8.16
CA ALA A 50 -9.72 3.75 7.91
C ALA A 50 -9.01 5.00 7.34
N GLY A 51 -9.72 5.72 6.47
CA GLY A 51 -9.24 6.93 5.81
C GLY A 51 -8.33 6.67 4.62
N THR A 52 -8.01 5.42 4.32
CA THR A 52 -7.17 5.06 3.17
C THR A 52 -7.95 5.14 1.86
N ASP A 53 -7.31 5.72 0.84
CA ASP A 53 -7.81 5.84 -0.52
C ASP A 53 -7.03 4.88 -1.44
N ILE A 54 -7.77 4.01 -2.13
CA ILE A 54 -7.24 3.06 -3.11
C ILE A 54 -7.67 3.54 -4.48
N GLY A 55 -6.77 4.21 -5.18
CA GLY A 55 -7.04 4.83 -6.47
C GLY A 55 -7.33 3.84 -7.59
N GLY A 56 -7.90 4.38 -8.68
CA GLY A 56 -8.40 3.63 -9.82
C GLY A 56 -7.41 2.59 -10.34
N GLY A 57 -7.79 1.31 -10.26
CA GLY A 57 -6.98 0.21 -10.80
C GLY A 57 -5.73 -0.15 -10.00
N ALA A 58 -5.48 0.49 -8.84
CA ALA A 58 -4.42 0.11 -7.92
C ALA A 58 -4.58 -1.36 -7.46
N SER A 59 -3.47 -2.00 -7.07
CA SER A 59 -3.46 -3.37 -6.57
C SER A 59 -2.85 -3.44 -5.18
N VAL A 60 -3.59 -3.97 -4.22
CA VAL A 60 -3.02 -4.46 -2.96
C VAL A 60 -2.91 -5.97 -3.04
N LEU A 61 -1.67 -6.45 -3.06
CA LEU A 61 -1.36 -7.86 -3.21
C LEU A 61 -1.74 -8.62 -1.94
N GLY A 62 -2.11 -9.89 -2.09
CA GLY A 62 -2.24 -10.82 -0.98
C GLY A 62 -0.92 -11.56 -0.73
N VAL A 63 -0.97 -12.54 0.17
CA VAL A 63 0.19 -13.37 0.57
C VAL A 63 0.92 -13.96 -0.65
N LEU A 64 0.20 -14.66 -1.53
CA LEU A 64 0.78 -15.45 -2.62
C LEU A 64 1.33 -14.61 -3.79
N SER A 65 0.87 -13.37 -3.94
CA SER A 65 1.16 -12.53 -5.11
C SER A 65 2.46 -11.74 -5.04
N GLY A 66 3.10 -11.66 -3.86
CA GLY A 66 4.30 -10.84 -3.62
C GLY A 66 5.53 -11.59 -3.07
N GLY A 67 5.45 -12.92 -2.92
CA GLY A 67 6.47 -13.69 -2.21
C GLY A 67 6.46 -13.48 -0.70
N ASN A 68 5.33 -13.03 -0.14
CA ASN A 68 5.17 -12.79 1.28
C ASN A 68 4.68 -14.06 1.99
N ASN A 69 5.22 -14.33 3.18
CA ASN A 69 4.69 -15.40 4.06
C ASN A 69 3.58 -14.87 4.99
N ASN A 70 3.49 -13.55 5.16
CA ASN A 70 2.53 -12.90 6.04
C ASN A 70 1.51 -12.09 5.22
N PRO A 71 0.25 -11.99 5.68
CA PRO A 71 -0.75 -11.11 5.08
C PRO A 71 -0.29 -9.65 5.01
N ILE A 72 -0.61 -8.98 3.91
CA ILE A 72 -0.36 -7.54 3.73
C ILE A 72 -1.44 -6.76 4.48
N SER A 73 -1.02 -5.74 5.23
CA SER A 73 -1.89 -4.74 5.84
C SER A 73 -1.53 -3.35 5.34
N ILE A 74 -2.53 -2.53 5.06
CA ILE A 74 -2.36 -1.10 4.77
C ILE A 74 -2.90 -0.34 5.98
N GLY A 75 -2.10 0.58 6.53
CA GLY A 75 -2.50 1.41 7.65
C GLY A 75 -3.62 2.40 7.33
N LYS A 76 -3.81 3.35 8.23
CA LYS A 76 -4.78 4.43 8.14
C LYS A 76 -4.26 5.58 7.30
N ASN A 77 -5.17 6.33 6.69
CA ASN A 77 -4.88 7.57 5.95
C ASN A 77 -3.77 7.41 4.89
N CYS A 78 -3.72 6.25 4.24
CA CYS A 78 -2.80 6.02 3.12
C CYS A 78 -3.43 6.46 1.79
N LEU A 79 -2.59 6.74 0.80
CA LEU A 79 -3.01 7.05 -0.57
C LEU A 79 -2.29 6.12 -1.55
N LEU A 80 -3.04 5.21 -2.18
CA LEU A 80 -2.50 4.34 -3.23
C LEU A 80 -2.92 4.92 -4.58
N GLY A 81 -1.99 5.51 -5.31
CA GLY A 81 -2.25 6.16 -6.58
C GLY A 81 -2.81 5.21 -7.64
N ALA A 82 -3.49 5.78 -8.63
CA ALA A 82 -4.08 5.01 -9.73
C ALA A 82 -3.05 4.07 -10.39
N ASN A 83 -3.44 2.84 -10.67
CA ASN A 83 -2.59 1.79 -11.24
C ASN A 83 -1.30 1.48 -10.46
N SER A 84 -1.17 1.90 -9.20
CA SER A 84 -0.06 1.47 -8.33
C SER A 84 -0.16 -0.02 -7.97
N VAL A 85 0.95 -0.61 -7.53
CA VAL A 85 1.00 -1.98 -7.00
C VAL A 85 1.70 -1.97 -5.65
N THR A 86 0.99 -2.43 -4.62
CA THR A 86 1.50 -2.53 -3.25
C THR A 86 1.63 -4.00 -2.86
N GLY A 87 2.88 -4.46 -2.79
CA GLY A 87 3.31 -5.83 -2.50
C GLY A 87 3.99 -6.01 -1.14
N ILE A 88 3.92 -5.01 -0.27
CA ILE A 88 4.41 -5.04 1.12
C ILE A 88 3.34 -4.44 2.04
N SER A 89 3.46 -4.62 3.36
CA SER A 89 2.60 -3.90 4.29
C SER A 89 3.01 -2.43 4.37
N LEU A 90 2.05 -1.55 4.58
CA LEU A 90 2.28 -0.13 4.84
C LEU A 90 1.76 0.22 6.23
N GLY A 91 2.51 1.07 6.94
CA GLY A 91 2.01 1.72 8.16
C GLY A 91 0.98 2.81 7.84
N ASP A 92 0.79 3.71 8.79
CA ASP A 92 -0.14 4.83 8.65
C ASP A 92 0.48 5.98 7.82
N GLY A 93 -0.34 6.70 7.07
CA GLY A 93 0.06 7.93 6.36
C GLY A 93 1.01 7.72 5.18
N CYS A 94 1.06 6.50 4.61
CA CYS A 94 1.92 6.20 3.48
C CYS A 94 1.28 6.57 2.14
N ILE A 95 2.11 6.89 1.15
CA ILE A 95 1.70 7.27 -0.21
C ILE A 95 2.45 6.39 -1.20
N VAL A 96 1.75 5.86 -2.20
CA VAL A 96 2.36 5.20 -3.37
C VAL A 96 1.89 5.94 -4.61
N ASP A 97 2.80 6.57 -5.34
CA ASP A 97 2.44 7.34 -6.53
C ASP A 97 1.76 6.47 -7.60
N ALA A 98 0.99 7.14 -8.47
CA ALA A 98 0.31 6.46 -9.58
C ALA A 98 1.32 5.71 -10.47
N GLY A 99 0.97 4.47 -10.82
CA GLY A 99 1.82 3.59 -11.62
C GLY A 99 3.06 3.02 -10.92
N VAL A 100 3.33 3.38 -9.66
CA VAL A 100 4.48 2.86 -8.91
C VAL A 100 4.18 1.45 -8.36
N ALA A 101 5.13 0.54 -8.54
CA ALA A 101 5.07 -0.82 -8.01
C ALA A 101 6.11 -1.03 -6.90
N ILE A 102 5.64 -1.25 -5.67
CA ILE A 102 6.46 -1.58 -4.51
C ILE A 102 6.28 -3.04 -4.18
N LEU A 103 7.29 -3.85 -4.48
CA LEU A 103 7.34 -5.27 -4.18
C LEU A 103 8.40 -5.52 -3.11
N ALA A 104 8.34 -6.68 -2.44
CA ALA A 104 9.32 -7.04 -1.41
C ALA A 104 10.78 -6.94 -1.89
N GLY A 105 11.02 -7.22 -3.17
CA GLY A 105 12.35 -7.17 -3.81
C GLY A 105 12.73 -5.84 -4.47
N SER A 106 11.80 -4.87 -4.56
CA SER A 106 12.06 -3.54 -5.11
C SER A 106 13.24 -2.91 -4.36
N VAL A 107 14.09 -2.17 -5.08
CA VAL A 107 15.20 -1.40 -4.48
C VAL A 107 14.78 0.05 -4.43
N ILE A 108 14.73 0.62 -3.24
CA ILE A 108 14.32 1.99 -2.95
C ILE A 108 15.53 2.77 -2.44
N GLU A 109 15.79 3.93 -3.02
CA GLU A 109 16.82 4.86 -2.57
C GLU A 109 16.20 5.90 -1.62
N ILE A 110 16.73 6.01 -0.41
CA ILE A 110 16.27 7.01 0.58
C ILE A 110 17.41 7.99 0.82
N GLU A 111 17.23 9.25 0.42
CA GLU A 111 18.19 10.32 0.69
C GLU A 111 18.33 10.61 2.19
N GLU A 112 19.51 11.07 2.61
CA GLU A 112 19.85 11.33 4.02
C GLU A 112 18.81 12.21 4.75
N ASN A 113 18.32 13.25 4.08
CA ASN A 113 17.35 14.18 4.66
C ASN A 113 15.98 13.52 4.84
N GLU A 114 15.55 12.69 3.89
CA GLU A 114 14.29 11.95 4.00
C GLU A 114 14.41 10.83 5.03
N PHE A 115 15.57 10.16 5.12
CA PHE A 115 15.84 9.17 6.14
C PHE A 115 15.67 9.73 7.56
N LYS A 116 16.18 10.94 7.83
CA LYS A 116 16.03 11.60 9.14
C LYS A 116 14.57 11.82 9.50
N LYS A 117 13.75 12.32 8.56
CA LYS A 117 12.30 12.50 8.77
C LYS A 117 11.60 11.17 9.02
N LEU A 118 11.95 10.14 8.25
CA LEU A 118 11.37 8.80 8.43
C LEU A 118 11.75 8.19 9.77
N LEU A 119 12.97 8.43 10.26
CA LEU A 119 13.44 7.95 11.56
C LEU A 119 12.65 8.56 12.72
N GLU A 120 12.24 9.83 12.63
CA GLU A 120 11.41 10.50 13.65
C GLU A 120 10.08 9.78 13.88
N VAL A 121 9.50 9.18 12.84
CA VAL A 121 8.22 8.45 12.90
C VAL A 121 8.38 6.92 12.89
N ASN A 122 9.60 6.42 12.70
CA ASN A 122 9.94 5.00 12.67
C ASN A 122 11.25 4.72 13.42
N SER A 123 11.19 4.63 14.75
CA SER A 123 12.36 4.44 15.60
C SER A 123 13.20 3.19 15.32
N ALA A 124 12.61 2.15 14.72
CA ALA A 124 13.28 0.91 14.33
C ALA A 124 13.75 0.90 12.87
N LEU A 125 13.92 2.07 12.23
CA LEU A 125 14.48 2.17 10.88
C LEU A 125 16.01 2.16 10.94
N GLU A 126 16.63 1.21 10.26
CA GLU A 126 18.08 1.06 10.22
C GLU A 126 18.69 1.84 9.05
N LYS A 127 19.87 2.43 9.25
CA LYS A 127 20.55 3.19 8.20
C LYS A 127 21.45 2.29 7.37
N HIS A 128 21.31 2.34 6.05
CA HIS A 128 22.21 1.67 5.12
C HIS A 128 23.28 2.63 4.58
N ALA A 129 24.52 2.16 4.51
CA ALA A 129 25.65 2.98 4.05
C ALA A 129 25.53 3.42 2.58
N ASN A 130 24.80 2.65 1.76
CA ASN A 130 24.57 2.95 0.34
C ASN A 130 23.20 3.60 0.07
N ASN A 131 22.41 3.92 1.11
CA ASN A 131 21.07 4.48 1.00
C ASN A 131 20.05 3.62 0.22
N LEU A 132 20.34 2.34 -0.04
CA LEU A 132 19.46 1.44 -0.78
C LEU A 132 18.81 0.42 0.15
N TYR A 133 17.49 0.32 0.05
CA TYR A 133 16.65 -0.54 0.90
C TYR A 133 15.81 -1.46 0.01
N LYS A 134 15.57 -2.70 0.46
CA LYS A 134 14.55 -3.53 -0.17
C LYS A 134 13.16 -3.16 0.34
N GLY A 135 12.14 -3.33 -0.51
CA GLY A 135 10.74 -3.09 -0.12
C GLY A 135 10.35 -3.81 1.17
N LYS A 136 10.83 -5.05 1.38
CA LYS A 136 10.57 -5.81 2.62
C LYS A 136 11.07 -5.12 3.90
N GLU A 137 12.11 -4.29 3.80
CA GLU A 137 12.73 -3.59 4.93
C GLU A 137 11.91 -2.35 5.34
N LEU A 138 11.15 -1.80 4.38
CA LEU A 138 10.23 -0.68 4.58
C LEU A 138 8.80 -1.15 4.90
N SER A 139 8.58 -2.46 4.97
CA SER A 139 7.27 -3.04 5.28
C SER A 139 6.78 -2.61 6.66
N GLY A 140 5.57 -2.06 6.73
CA GLY A 140 4.92 -1.62 7.96
C GLY A 140 5.42 -0.29 8.52
N LYS A 141 6.35 0.40 7.83
CA LYS A 141 6.80 1.74 8.22
C LYS A 141 5.72 2.78 7.93
N ASN A 142 5.63 3.79 8.78
CA ASN A 142 4.68 4.90 8.69
C ASN A 142 5.26 6.06 7.86
N GLY A 143 4.39 6.85 7.24
CA GLY A 143 4.75 8.12 6.60
C GLY A 143 5.68 8.01 5.39
N VAL A 144 5.78 6.83 4.77
CA VAL A 144 6.65 6.62 3.60
C VAL A 144 5.93 7.05 2.33
N HIS A 145 6.56 7.90 1.53
CA HIS A 145 6.08 8.30 0.21
C HIS A 145 6.94 7.67 -0.88
N PHE A 146 6.41 6.62 -1.50
CA PHE A 146 7.04 5.89 -2.59
C PHE A 146 6.74 6.53 -3.94
N ARG A 147 7.79 6.86 -4.70
CA ARG A 147 7.68 7.51 -6.00
C ARG A 147 8.83 7.14 -6.93
N SER A 148 8.66 7.40 -8.23
CA SER A 148 9.73 7.21 -9.21
C SER A 148 10.33 8.55 -9.59
N ASN A 149 11.66 8.66 -9.53
CA ASN A 149 12.36 9.82 -10.06
C ASN A 149 12.28 9.80 -11.59
N SER A 150 11.57 10.76 -12.17
CA SER A 150 11.31 10.82 -13.62
C SER A 150 12.54 11.12 -14.48
N GLN A 151 13.65 11.58 -13.89
CA GLN A 151 14.88 11.86 -14.64
C GLN A 151 15.75 10.61 -14.83
N ASN A 152 15.74 9.69 -13.86
CA ASN A 152 16.66 8.54 -13.85
C ASN A 152 15.97 7.18 -13.62
N GLY A 153 14.66 7.15 -13.38
CA GLY A 153 13.86 5.95 -13.17
C GLY A 153 14.08 5.25 -11.84
N LYS A 154 14.88 5.81 -10.92
CA LYS A 154 15.06 5.25 -9.59
C LYS A 154 13.77 5.32 -8.78
N LEU A 155 13.53 4.27 -8.02
CA LEU A 155 12.48 4.25 -7.01
C LEU A 155 13.02 4.89 -5.72
N ILE A 156 12.26 5.83 -5.17
CA ILE A 156 12.63 6.64 -3.99
C ILE A 156 11.46 6.77 -3.01
#